data_AF-A0A2P5D8E0-F1
#
_entry.id   AF-A0A2P5D8E0-F1
#
_cell.length_a   1.000
_cell.length_b   1.000
_cell.length_c   1.000
_cell.angle_alpha   90.00
_cell.angle_beta   90.00
_cell.angle_gamma   90.00
#
_symmetry.space_group_name_H-M   'P 1'
#
loop_
_entity.id
_entity.type
_entity.pdbx_description
1 polymer ?
#
loop_
_entity_poly.entity_id
_entity_poly.type
_entity_poly.pdbx_seq_one_letter_code
_entity_poly.pdbx_strand_id
1 'polypeptide(L)'
;MGFRDLLAFNQALLAKEAWNLVNNPQTLASRILQNKYFRGRDFIQAQKNGNSSSIWQSISWGHETLSLGLRWKVKVGFGSGRMVNVFKDLWLPQPSFFKSITATNPLVISLSVADLMLEPGL
;
A
#
# COMPACT_ATOMS: atom_id res chain seq x y z
N MET A 1 2.11 26.23 21.17
CA MET A 1 1.72 24.85 20.85
C MET A 1 2.84 24.21 20.04
N GLY A 2 3.79 23.57 20.71
CA GLY A 2 4.88 22.85 20.05
C GLY A 2 4.47 21.42 19.73
N PHE A 3 5.03 20.83 18.67
CA PHE A 3 4.89 19.41 18.39
C PHE A 3 5.31 18.62 19.63
N ARG A 4 4.40 17.78 20.16
CA ARG A 4 4.65 16.97 21.38
C ARG A 4 5.74 15.92 21.16
N ASP A 5 5.98 15.53 19.90
CA ASP A 5 7.03 14.62 19.48
C ASP A 5 7.47 14.95 18.04
N LEU A 6 8.71 15.46 17.90
CA LEU A 6 9.30 15.81 16.60
C LEU A 6 9.64 14.57 15.77
N LEU A 7 9.95 13.45 16.41
CA LEU A 7 10.29 12.21 15.73
C LEU A 7 9.03 11.66 15.05
N ALA A 8 7.91 11.59 15.78
CA ALA A 8 6.63 11.17 15.22
C ALA A 8 6.16 12.10 14.09
N PHE A 9 6.35 13.42 14.25
CA PHE A 9 6.01 14.39 13.20
C PHE A 9 6.86 14.18 11.92
N ASN A 10 8.17 14.03 12.06
CA ASN A 10 9.06 13.79 10.93
C ASN A 10 8.78 12.45 10.25
N GLN A 11 8.48 11.41 11.04
CA GLN A 11 8.11 10.10 10.51
C GLN A 11 6.79 10.16 9.71
N ALA A 12 5.80 10.91 10.18
CA ALA A 12 4.55 11.15 9.45
C ALA A 12 4.78 11.95 8.17
N LEU A 13 5.67 12.95 8.19
CA LEU A 13 6.04 13.72 6.99
C LEU A 13 6.72 12.82 5.94
N LEU A 14 7.63 11.94 6.38
CA LEU A 14 8.28 10.97 5.50
C LEU A 14 7.30 9.94 4.95
N ALA A 15 6.32 9.51 5.73
CA ALA A 15 5.23 8.65 5.27
C ALA A 15 4.37 9.34 4.19
N LYS A 16 4.11 10.64 4.34
CA LYS A 16 3.43 11.45 3.32
C LYS A 16 4.25 11.55 2.04
N GLU A 17 5.56 11.74 2.13
CA GLU A 17 6.44 11.80 0.96
C GLU A 17 6.56 10.44 0.26
N ALA A 18 6.66 9.36 1.03
CA ALA A 18 6.56 7.99 0.54
C ALA A 18 5.25 7.77 -0.25
N TRP A 19 4.12 8.21 0.30
CA TRP A 19 2.82 8.16 -0.39
C TRP A 19 2.79 8.98 -1.68
N ASN A 20 3.39 10.18 -1.67
CA ASN A 20 3.51 11.05 -2.83
C ASN A 20 4.27 10.36 -3.98
N LEU A 21 5.34 9.63 -3.65
CA LEU A 21 6.15 8.91 -4.63
C LEU A 21 5.34 7.84 -5.40
N VAL A 22 4.36 7.23 -4.74
CA VAL A 22 3.44 6.25 -5.33
C VAL A 22 2.37 6.91 -6.19
N ASN A 23 1.73 7.96 -5.66
CA ASN A 23 0.57 8.58 -6.30
C ASN A 23 0.95 9.55 -7.43
N ASN A 24 2.17 10.08 -7.41
CA ASN A 24 2.67 11.01 -8.40
C ASN A 24 3.94 10.44 -9.08
N PRO A 25 3.81 9.35 -9.87
CA PRO A 25 4.97 8.68 -10.48
C PRO A 25 5.63 9.52 -11.59
N GLN A 26 4.96 10.56 -12.10
CA GLN A 26 5.46 11.38 -13.20
C GLN A 26 6.46 12.45 -12.78
N THR A 27 6.62 12.73 -11.48
CA THR A 27 7.62 13.70 -11.03
C THR A 27 9.04 13.18 -11.30
N LEU A 28 9.98 14.08 -11.55
CA LEU A 28 11.37 13.72 -11.80
C LEU A 28 11.95 12.90 -10.63
N ALA A 29 11.68 13.34 -9.39
CA ALA A 29 12.11 12.65 -8.18
C ALA A 29 11.53 11.23 -8.10
N SER A 30 10.22 11.08 -8.34
CA SER A 30 9.57 9.76 -8.37
C SER A 30 10.21 8.86 -9.43
N ARG A 31 10.42 9.34 -10.66
CA ARG A 31 11.02 8.54 -11.74
C ARG A 31 12.45 8.10 -11.43
N ILE A 32 13.28 9.01 -10.90
CA ILE A 32 14.67 8.70 -10.52
C ILE A 32 14.69 7.64 -9.41
N LEU A 33 13.91 7.84 -8.36
CA LEU A 33 13.85 6.92 -7.22
C LEU A 33 13.23 5.57 -7.64
N GLN A 34 12.17 5.59 -8.45
CA GLN A 34 11.55 4.40 -9.06
C GLN A 34 12.56 3.56 -9.82
N ASN A 35 13.29 4.17 -10.75
CA ASN A 35 14.29 3.47 -11.54
C ASN A 35 15.46 2.96 -10.69
N LYS A 36 15.86 3.71 -9.67
CA LYS A 36 17.00 3.35 -8.81
C LYS A 36 16.68 2.24 -7.82
N TYR A 37 15.50 2.28 -7.18
CA TYR A 37 15.19 1.43 -6.02
C TYR A 37 14.10 0.39 -6.28
N PHE A 38 13.20 0.62 -7.24
CA PHE A 38 12.02 -0.23 -7.48
C PHE A 38 12.18 -1.10 -8.72
N ARG A 39 12.84 -0.58 -9.78
CA ARG A 39 13.08 -1.28 -11.05
C ARG A 39 11.83 -1.99 -11.61
N GLY A 40 10.67 -1.36 -11.50
CA GLY A 40 9.39 -1.91 -11.97
C GLY A 40 8.65 -2.81 -10.97
N ARG A 41 9.13 -2.96 -9.74
CA ARG A 41 8.39 -3.60 -8.64
C ARG A 41 7.49 -2.62 -7.91
N ASP A 42 6.48 -3.15 -7.23
CA ASP A 42 5.57 -2.35 -6.41
C ASP A 42 6.30 -1.59 -5.32
N PHE A 43 5.80 -0.40 -5.00
CA PHE A 43 6.37 0.44 -3.96
C PHE A 43 6.46 -0.26 -2.60
N ILE A 44 5.44 -1.06 -2.30
CA ILE A 44 5.33 -1.84 -1.06
C ILE A 44 6.45 -2.90 -0.95
N GLN A 45 6.93 -3.40 -2.09
CA GLN A 45 7.97 -4.43 -2.15
C GLN A 45 9.38 -3.85 -2.20
N ALA A 46 9.54 -2.52 -2.15
CA ALA A 46 10.83 -1.88 -2.22
C ALA A 46 11.62 -2.09 -0.93
N GLN A 47 12.76 -2.77 -1.05
CA GLN A 47 13.61 -3.09 0.09
C GLN A 47 14.64 -2.00 0.37
N LYS A 48 14.89 -1.77 1.66
CA LYS A 48 16.00 -0.98 2.15
C LYS A 48 17.29 -1.81 2.03
N ASN A 49 18.24 -1.32 1.23
CA ASN A 49 19.58 -1.91 1.14
C ASN A 49 20.56 -1.05 1.94
N GLY A 50 21.55 -1.66 2.61
CA GLY A 50 22.54 -0.93 3.42
C GLY A 50 23.30 0.18 2.68
N ASN A 51 23.46 0.03 1.36
CA ASN A 51 24.16 0.99 0.50
C ASN A 51 23.24 2.02 -0.19
N SER A 52 22.00 2.19 0.27
CA SER A 52 21.07 3.17 -0.30
C SER A 52 21.35 4.59 0.18
N SER A 53 20.97 5.60 -0.60
CA SER A 53 21.12 7.01 -0.19
C SER A 53 20.35 7.32 1.10
N SER A 54 20.84 8.27 1.90
CA SER A 54 20.16 8.69 3.14
C SER A 54 18.71 9.15 2.89
N ILE A 55 18.46 9.83 1.76
CA ILE A 55 17.11 10.20 1.33
C ILE A 55 16.21 8.96 1.20
N TRP A 56 16.70 7.91 0.56
CA TRP A 56 15.94 6.67 0.40
C TRP A 56 15.74 5.94 1.73
N GLN A 57 16.73 5.95 2.61
CA GLN A 57 16.58 5.37 3.95
C GLN A 57 15.51 6.09 4.76
N SER A 58 15.44 7.42 4.71
CA SER A 58 14.40 8.22 5.36
C SER A 58 13.02 7.97 4.75
N ILE A 59 12.90 7.95 3.43
CA ILE A 59 11.65 7.62 2.74
C ILE A 59 11.20 6.19 3.09
N SER A 60 12.14 5.23 3.14
CA SER A 60 11.86 3.84 3.53
C SER A 60 11.33 3.75 4.97
N TRP A 61 11.87 4.54 5.89
CA TRP A 61 11.38 4.60 7.26
C TRP A 61 9.95 5.18 7.37
N GLY A 62 9.64 6.21 6.58
CA GLY A 62 8.27 6.70 6.40
C GLY A 62 7.36 5.64 5.77
N HIS A 63 7.86 4.92 4.77
CA HIS A 63 7.14 3.84 4.08
C HIS A 63 6.80 2.66 5.01
N GLU A 64 7.69 2.26 5.92
CA GLU A 64 7.41 1.23 6.93
C GLU A 64 6.20 1.63 7.78
N THR A 65 6.16 2.90 8.21
CA THR A 65 5.05 3.48 8.98
C THR A 65 3.76 3.50 8.17
N LEU A 66 3.86 3.94 6.91
CA LEU A 66 2.75 4.00 5.98
C LEU A 66 2.16 2.58 5.76
N SER A 67 3.00 1.57 5.58
CA SER A 67 2.60 0.17 5.34
C SER A 67 1.76 -0.43 6.46
N LEU A 68 1.98 -0.01 7.71
CA LEU A 68 1.13 -0.43 8.84
C LEU A 68 -0.32 0.04 8.68
N GLY A 69 -0.51 1.23 8.10
CA GLY A 69 -1.82 1.86 7.88
C GLY A 69 -2.39 1.70 6.47
N LEU A 70 -1.61 1.30 5.46
CA LEU A 70 -2.07 1.15 4.08
C LEU A 70 -3.11 0.06 3.95
N ARG A 71 -4.20 0.37 3.27
CA ARG A 71 -5.27 -0.57 2.95
C ARG A 71 -5.69 -0.39 1.50
N TRP A 72 -5.97 -1.50 0.83
CA TRP A 72 -6.55 -1.48 -0.50
C TRP A 72 -8.00 -1.01 -0.42
N LYS A 73 -8.30 0.06 -1.16
CA LYS A 73 -9.67 0.52 -1.39
C LYS A 73 -10.16 -0.04 -2.71
N VAL A 74 -10.93 -1.11 -2.66
CA VAL A 74 -11.51 -1.75 -3.85
C VAL A 74 -12.72 -0.91 -4.29
N LYS A 75 -12.66 -0.35 -5.52
CA LYS A 75 -13.78 0.41 -6.11
C LYS A 75 -14.73 -0.55 -6.82
N VAL A 76 -16.03 -0.53 -6.54
CA VAL A 76 -16.99 -1.41 -7.24
C VAL A 76 -17.12 -0.98 -8.72
N GLY A 77 -16.91 -1.91 -9.65
CA GLY A 77 -16.96 -1.70 -11.11
C GLY A 77 -16.43 -2.92 -11.88
N PHE A 78 -16.67 -3.00 -13.19
CA PHE A 78 -16.24 -4.13 -14.02
C PHE A 78 -14.73 -4.38 -13.92
N GLY A 79 -14.33 -5.61 -13.56
CA GLY A 79 -12.93 -6.01 -13.39
C GLY A 79 -12.29 -5.62 -12.05
N SER A 80 -13.07 -5.12 -11.09
CA SER A 80 -12.59 -4.73 -9.76
C SER A 80 -12.15 -5.92 -8.91
N GLY A 81 -11.12 -5.74 -8.09
CA GLY A 81 -10.69 -6.73 -7.09
C GLY A 81 -9.85 -7.89 -7.61
N ARG A 82 -9.61 -8.00 -8.93
CA ARG A 82 -8.83 -9.10 -9.54
C ARG A 82 -7.37 -9.16 -9.10
N MET A 83 -6.81 -8.01 -8.73
CA MET A 83 -5.41 -7.89 -8.29
C MET A 83 -5.28 -7.89 -6.76
N VAL A 84 -6.39 -7.99 -6.01
CA VAL A 84 -6.39 -7.97 -4.55
C VAL A 84 -6.76 -9.36 -4.06
N ASN A 85 -5.85 -10.00 -3.33
CA ASN A 85 -6.12 -11.30 -2.74
C ASN A 85 -6.93 -11.14 -1.45
N VAL A 86 -8.04 -11.87 -1.34
CA VAL A 86 -8.98 -11.74 -0.22
C VAL A 86 -8.32 -12.01 1.13
N PHE A 87 -7.40 -12.97 1.18
CA PHE A 87 -6.83 -13.49 2.41
C PHE A 87 -5.44 -12.93 2.73
N LYS A 88 -4.69 -12.50 1.71
CA LYS A 88 -3.31 -11.99 1.85
C LYS A 88 -3.23 -10.48 1.96
N ASP A 89 -4.10 -9.75 1.24
CA ASP A 89 -4.03 -8.29 1.20
C ASP A 89 -4.93 -7.65 2.26
N LEU A 90 -4.46 -6.55 2.84
CA LEU A 90 -5.25 -5.76 3.76
C LEU A 90 -6.17 -4.84 2.96
N TRP A 91 -7.42 -5.21 2.75
CA TRP A 91 -8.41 -4.43 2.01
C TRP A 91 -9.64 -4.10 2.88
N LEU A 92 -10.29 -2.97 2.61
CA LEU A 92 -11.47 -2.52 3.35
C LEU A 92 -12.74 -2.82 2.54
N PRO A 93 -13.61 -3.76 2.98
CA PRO A 93 -14.95 -3.92 2.43
C PRO A 93 -15.90 -2.85 3.02
N GLN A 94 -15.69 -1.57 2.70
CA GLN A 94 -16.58 -0.48 3.14
C GLN A 94 -16.70 -0.33 4.70
N PRO A 95 -17.33 0.74 5.23
CA PRO A 95 -16.82 1.40 6.44
C PRO A 95 -17.12 0.73 7.79
N SER A 96 -17.77 -0.43 7.84
CA SER A 96 -18.25 -1.00 9.11
C SER A 96 -17.49 -2.23 9.61
N PHE A 97 -16.84 -3.05 8.77
CA PHE A 97 -16.22 -4.29 9.27
C PHE A 97 -14.83 -4.57 8.66
N PHE A 98 -13.85 -4.65 9.55
CA PHE A 98 -12.39 -4.59 9.31
C PHE A 98 -11.73 -5.89 8.82
N LYS A 99 -12.49 -6.91 8.40
CA LYS A 99 -12.02 -8.13 7.73
C LYS A 99 -13.25 -8.93 7.28
N SER A 100 -13.13 -9.72 6.21
CA SER A 100 -14.13 -10.75 5.94
C SER A 100 -14.02 -11.84 7.02
N ILE A 101 -15.12 -12.15 7.71
CA ILE A 101 -15.17 -13.10 8.84
C ILE A 101 -15.29 -14.56 8.31
N THR A 102 -14.99 -14.80 7.03
CA THR A 102 -15.26 -16.12 6.45
C THR A 102 -14.10 -17.08 6.76
N ALA A 103 -14.46 -18.28 7.25
CA ALA A 103 -13.51 -19.35 7.56
C ALA A 103 -12.64 -19.69 6.34
N THR A 104 -11.32 -19.57 6.52
CA THR A 104 -10.32 -19.92 5.51
C THR A 104 -10.42 -21.41 5.20
N ASN A 105 -10.93 -21.78 4.04
CA ASN A 105 -10.79 -23.15 3.54
C ASN A 105 -9.38 -23.29 2.93
N PRO A 106 -8.50 -24.16 3.45
CA PRO A 106 -7.13 -24.32 2.95
C PRO A 106 -7.05 -24.80 1.49
N LEU A 107 -8.18 -25.23 0.89
CA LEU A 107 -8.27 -25.59 -0.53
C LEU A 107 -8.49 -24.39 -1.47
N VAL A 108 -8.77 -23.19 -0.94
CA VAL A 108 -9.08 -21.98 -1.72
C VAL A 108 -8.02 -20.91 -1.44
N ILE A 109 -6.82 -21.10 -1.99
CA ILE A 109 -5.63 -20.27 -1.70
C ILE A 109 -5.56 -19.02 -2.60
N SER A 110 -6.31 -18.99 -3.70
CA SER A 110 -6.21 -17.96 -4.75
C SER A 110 -7.57 -17.33 -5.07
N LEU A 111 -8.28 -16.85 -4.05
CA LEU A 111 -9.49 -16.05 -4.26
C LEU A 111 -9.13 -14.57 -4.38
N SER A 112 -9.56 -13.92 -5.46
CA SER A 112 -9.47 -12.48 -5.63
C SER A 112 -10.72 -11.79 -5.08
N VAL A 113 -10.63 -10.51 -4.71
CA VAL A 113 -11.81 -9.77 -4.23
C VAL A 113 -12.90 -9.69 -5.30
N ALA A 114 -12.54 -9.76 -6.58
CA ALA A 114 -13.49 -9.81 -7.69
C ALA A 114 -14.47 -10.99 -7.55
N ASP A 115 -13.96 -12.15 -7.13
CA ASP A 115 -14.74 -13.38 -7.01
C ASP A 115 -15.75 -13.33 -5.85
N LEU A 116 -15.61 -12.35 -4.94
CA LEU A 116 -16.56 -12.08 -3.85
C LEU A 116 -17.57 -10.97 -4.18
N MET A 117 -17.32 -10.18 -5.22
CA MET A 117 -18.22 -9.10 -5.60
C MET A 117 -19.26 -9.65 -6.59
N LEU A 118 -20.53 -9.66 -6.19
CA LEU A 118 -21.62 -9.93 -7.11
C LEU A 118 -21.60 -8.86 -8.21
N GLU A 119 -21.55 -9.29 -9.47
CA GLU A 119 -21.64 -8.40 -10.64
C GLU A 119 -22.89 -7.50 -10.49
N PRO A 120 -22.77 -6.16 -10.57
CA PRO A 120 -23.92 -5.28 -10.54
C PRO A 120 -24.64 -5.36 -11.89
N GLY A 121 -25.57 -6.30 -12.03
CA GLY A 121 -26.57 -6.30 -13.11
C GLY A 121 -26.88 -7.66 -13.71
N LEU A 122 -28.00 -8.23 -13.27
CA LEU A 122 -29.02 -8.74 -14.19
C LEU A 122 -30.27 -7.87 -13.99
#